data_AF-A0A529LH31-F1
#
_entry.id   AF-A0A529LH31-F1
#
_cell.length_a   1.000
_cell.length_b   1.000
_cell.length_c   1.000
_cell.angle_alpha   90.00
_cell.angle_beta   90.00
_cell.angle_gamma   90.00
#
_symmetry.space_group_name_H-M   'P 1'
#
loop_
_entity.id
_entity.type
_entity.pdbx_description
1 polymer ?
#
loop_
_entity_poly.entity_id
_entity_poly.type
_entity_poly.pdbx_seq_one_letter_code
_entity_poly.pdbx_strand_id
1 'polypeptide(L)'
;LWLLSSFENGALATPSVGTQLCLVPGGHGRMLAIPTGRAPHDLPAIDILFPVLHGLHGEDGAVQGLAEVARVPLAGCGILGSATALDKDIAKRLLKAAGVPVARSVTIDEGAVLSLAELED
;
A
#
# COMPACT_ATOMS: atom_id res chain seq x y z
N LEU A 1 -5.79 -9.48 6.82
CA LEU A 1 -6.05 -9.25 8.26
C LEU A 1 -4.80 -8.65 8.88
N TRP A 2 -4.92 -7.62 9.71
CA TRP A 2 -3.78 -7.00 10.40
C TRP A 2 -3.69 -7.60 11.80
N LEU A 3 -2.58 -8.28 12.11
CA LEU A 3 -2.36 -8.99 13.36
C LEU A 3 -1.20 -8.36 14.13
N LEU A 4 -1.34 -8.29 15.46
CA LEU A 4 -0.27 -7.87 16.34
C LEU A 4 0.88 -8.88 16.25
N SER A 5 2.06 -8.38 15.88
CA SER A 5 3.32 -9.15 15.81
C SER A 5 4.26 -8.74 16.95
N SER A 6 5.30 -9.54 17.19
CA SER A 6 6.41 -9.23 18.10
C SER A 6 7.73 -9.24 17.34
N PHE A 7 8.67 -8.42 17.81
CA PHE A 7 10.05 -8.40 17.33
C PHE A 7 10.99 -8.63 18.51
N GLU A 8 11.63 -9.79 18.55
CA GLU A 8 12.48 -10.21 19.66
C GLU A 8 13.78 -10.78 19.11
N ASN A 9 14.92 -10.36 19.67
CA ASN A 9 16.25 -10.87 19.29
C ASN A 9 16.54 -10.84 17.77
N GLY A 10 16.04 -9.82 17.06
CA GLY A 10 16.25 -9.67 15.63
C GLY A 10 15.27 -10.45 14.74
N ALA A 11 14.31 -11.18 15.33
CA ALA A 11 13.32 -11.97 14.62
C ALA A 11 11.93 -11.32 14.71
N LEU A 12 11.27 -11.16 13.56
CA LEU A 12 9.88 -10.71 13.46
C LEU A 12 8.95 -11.93 13.40
N ALA A 13 7.95 -11.98 14.28
CA ALA A 13 6.92 -13.01 14.24
C ALA A 13 5.96 -12.79 13.05
N THR A 14 5.53 -13.87 12.40
CA THR A 14 4.57 -13.84 11.29
C THR A 14 3.30 -14.62 11.67
N PRO A 15 2.48 -14.11 12.60
CA PRO A 15 1.31 -14.82 13.08
C PRO A 15 0.28 -15.03 11.96
N SER A 16 -0.30 -16.22 11.91
CA SER A 16 -1.50 -16.51 11.09
C SER A 16 -2.80 -16.34 11.86
N VAL A 17 -2.71 -16.27 13.19
CA VAL A 17 -3.82 -16.05 14.14
C VAL A 17 -3.34 -15.16 15.28
N GLY A 18 -4.24 -14.43 15.92
CA GLY A 18 -3.89 -13.61 17.08
C GLY A 18 -4.79 -12.38 17.23
N THR A 19 -4.32 -11.43 18.03
CA THR A 19 -4.99 -10.15 18.25
C THR A 19 -5.01 -9.35 16.95
N GLN A 20 -6.19 -9.00 16.45
CA GLN A 20 -6.34 -8.12 15.30
C GLN A 20 -6.10 -6.66 15.71
N LEU A 21 -5.60 -5.87 14.78
CA LEU A 21 -5.37 -4.45 14.96
C LEU A 21 -6.29 -3.63 14.06
N CYS A 22 -6.79 -2.52 14.59
CA CYS A 22 -7.59 -1.55 13.84
C CYS A 22 -7.11 -0.13 14.15
N LEU A 23 -6.83 0.66 13.11
CA LEU A 23 -6.60 2.09 13.23
C LEU A 23 -7.94 2.81 13.36
N VAL A 24 -8.04 3.74 14.31
CA VAL A 24 -9.26 4.52 14.53
C VAL A 24 -9.34 5.66 13.49
N PRO A 25 -10.43 5.78 12.71
CA PRO A 25 -10.64 6.93 11.81
C PRO A 25 -10.59 8.26 12.56
N GLY A 26 -9.80 9.22 12.06
CA GLY A 26 -9.53 10.48 12.74
C GLY A 26 -8.83 10.33 14.10
N GLY A 27 -8.31 9.14 14.40
CA GLY A 27 -7.75 8.78 15.70
C GLY A 27 -6.35 9.29 15.94
N HIS A 28 -5.70 9.89 14.94
CA HIS A 28 -4.36 10.47 15.05
C HIS A 28 -3.35 9.46 15.63
N GLY A 29 -3.33 8.26 15.05
CA GLY A 29 -2.44 7.17 15.48
C GLY A 29 -3.01 6.23 16.54
N ARG A 30 -4.21 6.51 17.08
CA ARG A 30 -4.90 5.58 17.99
C ARG A 30 -5.22 4.24 17.32
N MET A 31 -5.02 3.16 18.08
CA MET A 31 -5.25 1.79 17.64
C MET A 31 -6.07 1.01 18.67
N LEU A 32 -6.89 0.09 18.18
CA LEU A 32 -7.61 -0.89 18.98
C LEU A 32 -7.03 -2.28 18.75
N ALA A 33 -6.76 -2.98 19.84
CA ALA A 33 -6.49 -4.41 19.88
C ALA A 33 -7.80 -5.18 20.02
N ILE A 34 -8.04 -6.14 19.13
CA ILE A 34 -9.22 -7.00 19.10
C ILE A 34 -8.77 -8.46 19.30
N PRO A 35 -8.55 -8.89 20.55
CA PRO A 35 -8.17 -10.27 20.87
C PRO A 35 -9.35 -11.23 20.78
N THR A 36 -9.09 -12.50 20.48
CA THR A 36 -10.11 -13.55 20.56
C THR A 36 -10.48 -13.83 22.03
N GLY A 37 -11.77 -13.80 22.35
CA GLY A 37 -12.28 -14.19 23.67
C GLY A 37 -12.04 -13.20 24.81
N ARG A 38 -11.60 -11.97 24.50
CA ARG A 38 -11.48 -10.87 25.47
C ARG A 38 -12.08 -9.60 24.87
N ALA A 39 -12.42 -8.63 25.72
CA ALA A 39 -12.91 -7.34 25.23
C ALA A 39 -11.81 -6.58 24.45
N PRO A 40 -12.18 -5.83 23.39
CA PRO A 40 -11.27 -4.90 22.73
C PRO A 40 -10.74 -3.85 23.71
N HIS A 41 -9.52 -3.39 23.48
CA HIS A 41 -8.88 -2.35 24.29
C HIS A 41 -7.95 -1.48 23.44
N ASP A 42 -7.69 -0.25 23.90
CA ASP A 42 -6.75 0.66 23.24
C ASP A 42 -5.30 0.15 23.38
N LEU A 43 -4.52 0.37 22.32
CA LEU A 43 -3.06 0.31 22.36
C LEU A 43 -2.48 1.72 22.40
N PRO A 44 -1.20 1.87 22.81
CA PRO A 44 -0.48 3.13 22.66
C PRO A 44 -0.58 3.64 21.22
N ALA A 45 -0.81 4.94 21.07
CA ALA A 45 -0.87 5.57 19.75
C ALA A 45 0.50 5.53 19.07
N ILE A 46 0.49 5.45 17.74
CA ILE A 46 1.68 5.59 16.90
C ILE A 46 1.77 6.99 16.29
N ASP A 47 2.97 7.54 16.20
CA ASP A 47 3.19 8.85 15.55
C ASP A 47 3.35 8.73 14.04
N ILE A 48 3.75 7.56 13.55
CA ILE A 48 4.00 7.29 12.13
C ILE A 48 3.76 5.82 11.80
N LEU A 49 3.18 5.58 10.63
CA LEU A 49 3.04 4.26 10.03
C LEU A 49 4.16 4.02 9.02
N PHE A 50 4.93 2.94 9.20
CA PHE A 50 5.97 2.52 8.25
C PHE A 50 5.51 1.24 7.52
N PRO A 51 4.94 1.35 6.31
CA PRO A 51 4.49 0.17 5.56
C PRO A 51 5.68 -0.60 5.00
N VAL A 52 5.77 -1.88 5.35
CA VAL A 52 6.72 -2.85 4.75
C VAL A 52 5.89 -3.86 3.95
N LEU A 53 5.25 -3.36 2.90
CA LEU A 53 4.27 -4.08 2.09
C LEU A 53 4.66 -3.94 0.61
N HIS A 54 4.66 -5.06 -0.12
CA HIS A 54 4.94 -5.09 -1.55
C HIS A 54 3.68 -5.40 -2.36
N GLY A 55 3.56 -4.79 -3.55
CA GLY A 55 2.43 -5.01 -4.46
C GLY A 55 1.10 -4.48 -3.93
N LEU A 56 0.02 -5.21 -4.25
CA LEU A 56 -1.35 -4.80 -3.91
C LEU A 56 -1.53 -4.63 -2.40
N HIS A 57 -2.32 -3.63 -2.05
CA HIS A 57 -2.58 -3.10 -0.72
C HIS A 57 -1.39 -2.39 -0.04
N GLY A 58 -0.20 -2.41 -0.63
CA GLY A 58 1.00 -1.70 -0.13
C GLY A 58 1.43 -0.56 -1.01
N GLU A 59 1.61 -0.85 -2.30
CA GLU A 59 2.14 0.07 -3.32
C GLU A 59 1.03 0.71 -4.16
N ASP A 60 -0.23 0.28 -4.02
CA ASP A 60 -1.38 0.71 -4.83
C ASP A 60 -2.14 1.93 -4.28
N GLY A 61 -1.78 2.43 -3.10
CA GLY A 61 -2.45 3.54 -2.44
C GLY A 61 -3.45 3.13 -1.35
N ALA A 62 -3.73 1.83 -1.16
CA ALA A 62 -4.75 1.40 -0.19
C ALA A 62 -4.35 1.67 1.26
N VAL A 63 -3.13 1.31 1.67
CA VAL A 63 -2.63 1.58 3.03
C VAL A 63 -2.41 3.07 3.27
N GLN A 64 -2.06 3.83 2.22
CA GLN A 64 -1.97 5.28 2.24
C GLN A 64 -3.34 5.90 2.53
N GLY A 65 -4.40 5.42 1.86
CA GLY A 65 -5.77 5.83 2.13
C GLY A 65 -6.24 5.51 3.55
N LEU A 66 -5.88 4.34 4.08
CA LEU A 66 -6.14 3.99 5.47
C LEU A 66 -5.46 4.97 6.43
N ALA A 67 -4.19 5.31 6.20
CA ALA A 67 -3.44 6.25 7.02
C ALA A 67 -4.03 7.67 6.99
N GLU A 68 -4.46 8.14 5.81
CA GLU A 68 -5.15 9.42 5.63
C GLU A 68 -6.46 9.48 6.42
N VAL A 69 -7.30 8.43 6.33
CA VAL A 69 -8.55 8.35 7.10
C VAL A 69 -8.27 8.31 8.61
N ALA A 70 -7.24 7.58 9.04
CA ALA A 70 -6.83 7.51 10.45
C ALA A 70 -6.13 8.78 10.95
N ARG A 71 -5.74 9.69 10.05
CA ARG A 71 -4.93 10.89 10.31
C ARG A 71 -3.59 10.59 10.98
N VAL A 72 -2.94 9.51 10.55
CA VAL A 72 -1.59 9.15 10.99
C VAL A 72 -0.60 9.40 9.84
N PRO A 73 0.52 10.11 10.08
CA PRO A 73 1.59 10.20 9.10
C PRO A 73 2.04 8.82 8.60
N LEU A 74 2.32 8.69 7.31
CA LEU A 74 2.83 7.47 6.70
C LEU A 74 4.19 7.74 6.03
N ALA A 75 5.14 6.85 6.24
CA ALA A 75 6.42 6.88 5.56
C ALA A 75 6.28 6.35 4.13
N GLY A 76 6.57 7.17 3.13
CA GLY A 76 6.51 6.81 1.71
C GLY A 76 5.81 7.85 0.86
N CYS A 77 5.37 7.42 -0.33
CA CYS A 77 4.53 8.25 -1.19
C CYS A 77 3.07 8.26 -0.69
N GLY A 78 2.35 9.35 -0.99
CA GLY A 78 0.90 9.42 -0.77
C GLY A 78 0.13 8.65 -1.85
N ILE A 79 -1.21 8.60 -1.71
CA ILE A 79 -2.13 7.80 -2.52
C ILE A 79 -1.85 7.92 -4.03
N LEU A 80 -1.78 9.16 -4.54
CA LEU A 80 -1.58 9.40 -5.98
C LEU A 80 -0.23 8.87 -6.45
N GLY A 81 0.83 9.09 -5.67
CA GLY A 81 2.18 8.61 -6.00
C GLY A 81 2.23 7.08 -6.04
N SER A 82 1.60 6.43 -5.07
CA SER A 82 1.49 4.96 -5.02
C SER A 82 0.72 4.42 -6.23
N ALA A 83 -0.52 4.86 -6.43
CA ALA A 83 -1.39 4.36 -7.49
C ALA A 83 -0.81 4.56 -8.89
N THR A 84 -0.23 5.74 -9.16
CA THR A 84 0.34 6.05 -10.49
C THR A 84 1.67 5.35 -10.75
N ALA A 85 2.44 5.02 -9.71
CA ALA A 85 3.70 4.30 -9.87
C ALA A 85 3.51 2.79 -10.06
N LEU A 86 2.44 2.21 -9.49
CA LEU A 86 2.16 0.78 -9.63
C LEU A 86 1.70 0.41 -11.06
N ASP A 87 0.91 1.27 -11.69
CA ASP A 87 0.48 1.09 -13.08
C ASP A 87 1.56 1.56 -14.07
N LYS A 88 2.16 0.61 -14.79
CA LYS A 88 3.26 0.89 -15.73
C LYS A 88 2.84 1.68 -16.96
N ASP A 89 1.59 1.57 -17.41
CA ASP A 89 1.09 2.41 -18.52
C ASP A 89 1.00 3.86 -18.06
N ILE A 90 0.31 4.09 -16.94
CA ILE A 90 0.13 5.42 -16.35
C ILE A 90 1.48 6.05 -16.00
N ALA A 91 2.36 5.33 -15.30
CA ALA A 91 3.68 5.80 -14.94
C ALA A 91 4.47 6.28 -16.17
N LYS A 92 4.52 5.46 -17.23
CA LYS A 92 5.25 5.81 -18.45
C LYS A 92 4.64 6.99 -19.18
N ARG A 93 3.32 7.11 -19.20
CA ARG A 93 2.63 8.26 -19.82
C ARG A 93 2.93 9.56 -19.07
N LEU A 94 2.90 9.54 -17.74
CA LEU A 94 3.25 10.70 -16.91
C LEU A 94 4.73 11.10 -17.08
N LEU A 95 5.64 10.12 -17.09
CA LEU A 95 7.07 10.37 -17.30
C LEU A 95 7.34 10.95 -18.70
N LYS A 96 6.74 10.40 -19.76
CA LYS A 96 6.83 10.94 -21.13
C LYS A 96 6.30 12.37 -21.21
N ALA A 97 5.15 12.64 -20.59
CA ALA A 97 4.56 13.97 -20.57
C ALA A 97 5.45 15.00 -19.86
N ALA A 98 6.23 14.56 -18.86
CA ALA A 98 7.23 15.37 -18.18
C ALA A 98 8.59 15.46 -18.90
N GLY A 99 8.74 14.85 -20.09
CA GLY A 99 10.00 14.82 -20.84
C GLY A 99 11.05 13.87 -20.29
N VAL A 100 10.68 12.95 -19.39
CA VAL A 100 11.58 11.91 -18.85
C VAL A 100 11.63 10.72 -19.81
N PRO A 101 12.83 10.26 -20.24
CA PRO A 101 12.95 9.08 -21.08
C PRO A 101 12.40 7.82 -20.41
N VAL A 102 11.67 7.00 -21.16
CA VAL A 102 11.16 5.70 -20.71
C VAL A 102 11.39 4.62 -21.76
N ALA A 103 11.42 3.35 -21.34
CA ALA A 103 11.51 2.22 -22.26
C ALA A 103 10.31 2.15 -23.21
N ARG A 104 10.56 1.82 -24.49
CA ARG A 104 9.51 1.57 -25.49
C ARG A 104 8.54 0.51 -24.96
N SER A 105 7.24 0.75 -25.13
CA SER A 105 6.20 -0.20 -24.76
C SER A 105 4.90 0.09 -25.49
N VAL A 106 4.14 -0.98 -25.66
CA VAL A 106 2.72 -0.99 -26.02
C VAL A 106 1.92 -1.48 -24.81
N THR A 107 0.71 -0.95 -24.63
CA THR A 107 -0.26 -1.44 -23.64
C THR A 107 -1.37 -2.16 -24.39
N ILE A 108 -1.73 -3.36 -23.95
CA ILE A 108 -2.73 -4.21 -24.62
C ILE A 108 -3.84 -4.52 -23.61
N ASP A 109 -5.05 -4.09 -23.94
CA ASP A 109 -6.23 -4.33 -23.11
C ASP A 109 -6.92 -5.65 -23.48
N GLU A 110 -7.75 -6.15 -22.58
CA GLU A 110 -8.54 -7.36 -22.83
C GLU A 110 -9.44 -7.17 -24.08
N GLY A 111 -9.34 -8.10 -25.03
CA GLY A 111 -10.08 -8.04 -26.29
C GLY A 111 -9.40 -7.23 -27.40
N ALA A 112 -8.26 -6.58 -27.14
CA ALA A 112 -7.48 -5.94 -28.19
C ALA A 112 -6.75 -6.98 -29.05
N VAL A 113 -6.95 -6.94 -30.37
CA VAL A 113 -6.17 -7.70 -31.34
C VAL A 113 -5.21 -6.74 -32.02
N LEU A 114 -3.92 -6.87 -31.69
CA LEU A 114 -2.84 -6.12 -32.34
C LEU A 114 -2.11 -7.04 -33.32
N SER A 115 -1.81 -6.50 -34.49
CA SER A 115 -0.92 -7.14 -35.46
C SER A 115 0.54 -6.91 -35.06
N LEU A 116 1.41 -7.84 -35.43
CA LEU A 116 2.85 -7.70 -35.16
C LEU A 116 3.45 -6.49 -35.89
N ALA A 117 2.91 -6.13 -37.06
CA ALA A 117 3.32 -4.97 -37.84
C ALA A 117 3.13 -3.65 -37.06
N GLU A 118 2.09 -3.55 -36.22
CA GLU A 118 1.84 -2.37 -35.38
C GLU A 118 2.82 -2.26 -34.19
N LEU A 119 3.66 -3.28 -33.96
CA LEU A 119 4.64 -3.33 -32.86
C LEU A 119 6.09 -3.08 -33.30
N GLU A 120 6.35 -3.08 -34.61
CA GLU A 120 7.69 -2.95 -35.18
C GLU A 120 8.12 -1.49 -35.43
N ASP A 121 7.19 -0.53 -35.38
CA ASP A 121 7.43 0.93 -35.43
C ASP A 121 7.68 1.56 -34.04
#